data_AF-A0A9W8UDF8-F1
#
_entry.id   AF-A0A9W8UDF8-F1
#
_cell.length_a   1.000
_cell.length_b   1.000
_cell.length_c   1.000
_cell.angle_alpha   90.00
_cell.angle_beta   90.00
_cell.angle_gamma   90.00
#
_symmetry.space_group_name_H-M   'P 1'
#
loop_
_entity.id
_entity.type
_entity.pdbx_description
1 polymer ?
#
loop_
_entity_poly.entity_id
_entity_poly.type
_entity_poly.pdbx_seq_one_letter_code
_entity_poly.pdbx_strand_id
1 'polypeptide(L)' 'MKKAVDGRGNQIEAQISITPGMIAHIRDFAYDIKPRSEKFADLIRQVEIDHPWQKGDARFLDDKLFSKKARA' A
#
# COMPACT_ATOMS: atom_id res chain seq x y z
N MET A 1 19.01 2.22 14.78
CA MET A 1 18.17 1.76 13.64
C MET A 1 18.89 2.10 12.35
N LYS A 2 19.11 1.14 11.44
CA LYS A 2 19.77 1.39 10.14
C LYS A 2 18.71 1.83 9.13
N LYS A 3 19.01 2.84 8.29
CA LYS A 3 18.13 3.23 7.18
C LYS A 3 18.01 2.10 6.16
N ALA A 4 16.84 1.97 5.55
CA ALA A 4 16.60 1.02 4.46
C ALA A 4 17.51 1.36 3.27
N VAL A 5 17.94 0.33 2.55
CA VAL A 5 18.78 0.46 1.35
C VAL A 5 18.07 -0.12 0.15
N ASP A 6 18.30 0.46 -1.04
CA ASP A 6 17.79 -0.05 -2.30
C ASP A 6 18.54 -1.31 -2.76
N GLY A 7 18.11 -1.91 -3.87
CA GLY A 7 18.77 -3.09 -4.45
C GLY A 7 20.22 -2.85 -4.94
N ARG A 8 20.69 -1.60 -4.94
CA ARG A 8 22.06 -1.19 -5.30
C ARG A 8 22.90 -0.79 -4.07
N GLY A 9 22.32 -0.84 -2.87
CA GLY A 9 22.97 -0.49 -1.60
C GLY A 9 22.89 1.00 -1.23
N ASN A 10 22.20 1.84 -2.00
CA ASN A 10 22.01 3.25 -1.67
C ASN A 10 20.93 3.42 -0.60
N GLN A 11 21.10 4.39 0.31
CA GLN A 11 20.06 4.69 1.29
C GLN A 11 18.79 5.17 0.61
N ILE A 12 17.65 4.62 1.03
CA ILE A 12 16.34 5.08 0.62
C ILE A 12 16.03 6.38 1.39
N GLU A 13 15.86 7.48 0.65
CA GLU A 13 15.39 8.74 1.21
C GLU A 13 13.86 8.77 1.20
N ALA A 14 13.26 8.90 2.38
CA ALA A 14 11.81 9.04 2.50
C ALA A 14 11.43 10.49 2.17
N GLN A 15 11.01 10.75 0.93
CA GLN A 15 10.44 12.02 0.53
C GLN A 15 8.92 11.96 0.60
N ILE A 16 8.30 12.91 1.30
CA ILE A 16 6.85 13.08 1.28
C ILE A 16 6.49 13.75 -0.04
N SER A 17 6.13 12.94 -1.03
CA SER A 17 5.60 13.40 -2.30
C SER A 17 4.14 12.99 -2.42
N ILE A 18 3.28 13.95 -2.72
CA ILE A 18 1.83 13.77 -2.79
C ILE A 18 1.39 14.03 -4.23
N THR A 19 0.39 13.30 -4.72
CA THR A 19 -0.19 13.56 -6.02
C THR A 19 -1.01 14.85 -6.00
N PRO A 20 -0.79 15.76 -6.98
CA PRO A 20 -1.58 16.97 -7.09
C PRO A 20 -3.00 16.62 -7.55
N GLY A 21 -4.02 17.18 -6.89
CA GLY A 21 -5.43 16.96 -7.25
C GLY A 21 -6.40 17.23 -6.09
N MET A 22 -7.70 17.03 -6.35
CA MET A 22 -8.76 17.16 -5.35
C MET A 22 -8.70 16.05 -4.28
N ILE A 23 -8.19 14.87 -4.65
CA ILE A 23 -7.85 13.80 -3.70
C ILE A 23 -6.34 13.60 -3.76
N ALA A 24 -5.67 13.92 -2.67
CA ALA A 24 -4.23 13.74 -2.49
C ALA A 24 -3.94 12.31 -2.01
N HIS A 25 -3.11 11.57 -2.74
CA HIS A 25 -2.51 10.33 -2.24
C HIS A 25 -0.99 10.42 -2.23
N ILE A 26 -0.36 9.68 -1.33
CA ILE A 26 1.10 9.58 -1.29
C ILE A 26 1.55 8.91 -2.58
N ARG A 27 2.61 9.44 -3.21
CA ARG A 27 3.23 8.80 -4.36
C ARG A 27 3.97 7.55 -3.93
N ASP A 28 4.08 6.59 -4.84
CA ASP A 28 4.92 5.42 -4.60
C ASP A 28 6.35 5.86 -4.29
N PHE A 29 6.90 5.32 -3.21
CA PHE A 29 8.26 5.55 -2.78
C PHE A 29 8.93 4.20 -2.54
N ALA A 30 10.25 4.13 -2.72
CA ALA A 30 10.99 2.90 -2.44
C ALA A 30 10.93 2.58 -0.94
N TYR A 31 10.77 1.31 -0.58
CA TYR A 31 10.79 0.84 0.79
C TYR A 31 11.33 -0.60 0.86
N ASP A 32 11.83 -0.99 2.04
CA ASP A 32 12.25 -2.37 2.35
C ASP A 32 11.62 -2.77 3.69
N ILE A 33 10.47 -3.43 3.63
CA ILE A 33 9.72 -3.87 4.80
C ILE A 33 10.05 -5.34 5.05
N LYS A 34 10.68 -5.62 6.19
CA LYS A 34 11.02 -6.97 6.62
C LYS A 34 10.48 -7.24 8.02
N PRO A 35 9.99 -8.46 8.32
CA PRO A 35 9.69 -8.85 9.68
C PRO A 35 10.92 -8.67 10.58
N ARG A 36 10.68 -8.22 11.82
CA ARG A 36 11.77 -7.98 12.78
C ARG A 36 12.47 -9.28 13.19
N SER A 37 11.74 -10.39 13.19
CA SER A 37 12.24 -11.74 13.42
C SER A 37 11.23 -12.76 12.88
N GLU A 38 11.64 -14.03 12.89
CA GLU A 38 10.81 -15.16 12.47
C GLU A 38 9.52 -15.26 13.29
N LYS A 39 9.59 -15.03 14.61
CA LYS A 39 8.42 -14.95 15.49
C LYS A 39 7.37 -13.95 14.99
N PHE A 40 7.80 -12.78 14.48
CA PHE A 40 6.86 -11.78 13.97
C PHE A 40 6.33 -12.16 12.58
N ALA A 41 7.10 -12.88 11.78
CA ALA A 41 6.60 -13.42 10.51
C ALA A 41 5.48 -14.46 10.77
N ASP A 42 5.67 -15.33 11.75
CA ASP A 42 4.66 -16.33 12.13
C ASP A 42 3.40 -15.69 12.68
N LEU A 43 3.54 -14.62 13.49
CA LEU A 43 2.38 -13.88 13.98
C LEU A 43 1.56 -13.24 12.84
N ILE A 44 2.22 -12.68 11.82
CA ILE A 44 1.52 -12.14 10.64
C ILE A 44 0.76 -13.26 9.91
N ARG A 45 1.39 -14.43 9.72
CA ARG A 45 0.76 -15.59 9.07
C ARG A 45 -0.44 -16.12 9.86
N GLN A 46 -0.35 -16.16 11.20
CA GLN A 46 -1.46 -16.58 12.05
C GLN A 46 -2.66 -15.65 11.93
N VAL A 47 -2.43 -14.33 11.85
CA VAL A 47 -3.51 -13.35 11.65
C VAL A 47 -4.29 -13.62 10.36
N GLU A 48 -3.63 -14.01 9.28
CA GLU A 48 -4.31 -14.35 8.02
C GLU A 48 -5.19 -15.61 8.11
N ILE A 49 -4.87 -16.52 9.04
CA ILE A 49 -5.66 -17.73 9.31
C ILE A 49 -6.86 -17.39 10.21
N ASP A 50 -6.61 -16.67 11.31
CA ASP A 50 -7.61 -16.32 12.31
C ASP A 50 -8.63 -15.30 11.77
N HIS A 51 -8.18 -14.42 10.87
CA HIS A 51 -8.98 -13.39 10.23
C HIS A 51 -8.82 -13.45 8.70
N PRO A 52 -9.49 -14.41 8.04
CA PRO A 52 -9.43 -14.54 6.59
C PRO A 52 -9.87 -13.24 5.90
N TRP A 53 -9.16 -12.89 4.83
CA TRP A 53 -9.47 -11.71 4.02
C TRP A 53 -10.93 -11.73 3.55
N GLN A 54 -11.71 -10.78 4.04
CA GLN A 54 -13.07 -10.59 3.58
C GLN A 54 -13.07 -9.88 2.24
N LYS A 55 -13.95 -10.32 1.34
CA LYS A 55 -14.14 -9.66 0.05
C LYS A 55 -14.64 -8.23 0.31
N GLY A 56 -13.89 -7.23 -0.17
CA GLY A 56 -14.30 -5.84 -0.04
C GLY A 56 -15.61 -5.52 -0.75
N ASP A 57 -16.24 -4.43 -0.31
CA ASP A 57 -17.54 -3.96 -0.80
C ASP A 57 -17.49 -3.24 -2.15
N ALA A 58 -16.33 -3.20 -2.80
CA ALA A 58 -16.15 -2.59 -4.12
C ALA A 58 -17.12 -3.16 -5.17
N ARG A 59 -17.55 -4.41 -5.01
CA ARG A 59 -18.58 -5.05 -5.86
C ARG A 59 -19.94 -4.35 -5.85
N PHE A 60 -20.23 -3.55 -4.83
CA PHE A 60 -21.47 -2.78 -4.71
C PHE A 60 -21.38 -1.40 -5.38
N LEU A 61 -20.17 -1.01 -5.82
CA LEU A 61 -19.99 0.18 -6.64
C LEU A 61 -20.35 -0.18 -8.08
N ASP A 62 -21.41 0.44 -8.61
CA ASP A 62 -21.83 0.28 -10.00
C ASP A 62 -20.88 1.06 -10.93
N ASP A 63 -20.45 0.47 -12.04
CA ASP A 63 -19.64 1.12 -13.08
C ASP A 63 -20.31 2.41 -13.61
N LYS A 64 -21.64 2.49 -13.53
CA LYS A 64 -22.42 3.67 -13.90
C LYS A 64 -22.15 4.90 -13.02
N LEU A 65 -21.60 4.73 -11.81
CA LEU A 65 -21.19 5.85 -10.95
C LEU A 65 -19.94 6.55 -11.47
N PHE A 66 -19.04 5.82 -12.14
CA PHE A 66 -17.77 6.34 -12.65
C PHE A 66 -17.78 6.62 -14.16
N SER A 67 -18.79 6.12 -14.90
CA SER A 67 -18.97 6.34 -16.34
C SER A 67 -19.40 7.77 -16.74
N LYS A 68 -19.61 8.70 -15.80
CA LYS A 68 -19.80 10.12 -16.16
C LYS A 68 -18.45 10.83 -16.34
N LYS A 69 -17.70 10.46 -17.37
CA LYS A 69 -16.79 11.41 -18.03
C LYS A 69 -17.02 11.41 -19.53
N ALA A 70 -17.01 12.62 -20.07
CA ALA A 70 -17.02 13.00 -21.49
C ALA A 70 -18.38 13.06 -22.20
N ARG A 71 -19.21 14.06 -21.83
CA ARG A 71 -19.97 14.85 -22.83
C ARG A 71 -20.27 16.24 -22.28
N ALA A 72 -19.45 17.21 -22.71
CA ALA A 72 -19.77 18.58 -23.12
C ALA A 72 -18.46 19.37 -23.16
#